data_AF-A0A0D6KNS4-F1
#
_entry.id   AF-A0A0D6KNS4-F1
#
_cell.length_a   1.000
_cell.length_b   1.000
_cell.length_c   1.000
_cell.angle_alpha   90.00
_cell.angle_beta   90.00
_cell.angle_gamma   90.00
#
_symmetry.space_group_name_H-M   'P 1'
#
loop_
_entity.id
_entity.type
_entity.pdbx_description
1 polymer ?
#
loop_
_entity_poly.entity_id
_entity_poly.type
_entity_poly.pdbx_seq_one_letter_code
_entity_poly.pdbx_strand_id
1 'polypeptide(L)'
;MLNQFQGRMLLSHNFDVSPDTVQALSREEFAEVFKSSLSVYEQLQCRLVNHPHWTVEILFPTNEFSPQQVGELCAKALAEKRRSQQLSAETIPQILILGGIKTTPPTSDSPDALQPGNWGVDVVETPSGEAFLQKIAWDNTIAQKPADSVFKVEIKTA
;
A
#
# COMPACT_ATOMS: atom_id res chain seq x y z
N MET A 1 1.03 -14.05 25.27
CA MET A 1 2.11 -13.06 25.12
C MET A 1 1.78 -12.21 23.92
N LEU A 2 1.60 -10.89 24.10
CA LEU A 2 1.45 -9.98 22.97
C LEU A 2 2.76 -10.02 22.17
N ASN A 3 2.66 -10.28 20.88
CA ASN A 3 3.81 -10.41 19.99
C ASN A 3 4.45 -9.01 19.84
N GLN A 4 5.42 -8.68 20.72
CA GLN A 4 5.99 -7.32 20.85
C GLN A 4 6.69 -6.82 19.58
N PHE A 5 6.90 -7.68 18.58
CA PHE A 5 7.57 -7.37 17.32
C PHE A 5 6.65 -7.51 16.11
N GLN A 6 5.33 -7.46 16.27
CA GLN A 6 4.41 -7.59 15.14
C GLN A 6 3.91 -6.23 14.65
N GLY A 7 4.29 -5.90 13.42
CA GLY A 7 3.77 -4.76 12.67
C GLY A 7 2.45 -5.12 11.99
N ARG A 8 1.60 -4.11 11.81
CA ARG A 8 0.35 -4.21 11.07
C ARG A 8 0.22 -3.04 10.10
N MET A 9 -0.12 -3.36 8.86
CA MET A 9 -0.32 -2.42 7.77
C MET A 9 -1.69 -2.65 7.15
N LEU A 10 -2.43 -1.58 6.87
CA LEU A 10 -3.68 -1.60 6.12
C LEU A 10 -3.50 -0.85 4.81
N LEU A 11 -3.75 -1.53 3.69
CA LEU A 11 -3.64 -0.95 2.35
C LEU A 11 -5.00 -0.45 1.87
N SER A 12 -5.03 0.74 1.30
CA SER A 12 -6.10 1.25 0.45
C SER A 12 -5.64 1.21 -1.02
N HIS A 13 -6.59 1.15 -1.96
CA HIS A 13 -6.29 1.25 -3.39
C HIS A 13 -6.74 2.61 -3.91
N ASN A 14 -5.78 3.43 -4.34
CA ASN A 14 -6.03 4.74 -4.91
C ASN A 14 -5.74 4.69 -6.42
N PHE A 15 -6.78 4.40 -7.19
CA PHE A 15 -6.69 4.23 -8.63
C PHE A 15 -7.00 5.55 -9.36
N ASP A 16 -5.96 6.25 -9.79
CA ASP A 16 -6.01 7.54 -10.50
C ASP A 16 -5.59 7.37 -11.97
N VAL A 17 -6.12 6.34 -12.63
CA VAL A 17 -5.86 6.03 -14.05
C VAL A 17 -7.19 5.96 -14.80
N SER A 18 -7.20 6.34 -16.08
CA SER A 18 -8.40 6.19 -16.91
C SER A 18 -8.76 4.70 -17.09
N PRO A 19 -10.03 4.31 -16.89
CA PRO A 19 -10.51 2.96 -17.17
C PRO A 19 -10.29 2.50 -18.63
N ASP A 20 -10.19 3.45 -19.56
CA ASP A 20 -9.92 3.17 -20.98
C ASP A 20 -8.46 2.73 -21.22
N THR A 21 -7.56 3.04 -20.27
CA THR A 21 -6.13 2.68 -20.32
C THR A 21 -5.87 1.35 -19.64
N VAL A 22 -6.36 1.22 -18.41
CA VAL A 22 -6.26 0.00 -17.62
C VAL A 22 -7.47 -0.10 -16.70
N GLN A 23 -8.00 -1.31 -16.53
CA GLN A 23 -9.12 -1.51 -15.61
C GLN A 23 -8.62 -1.51 -14.17
N ALA A 24 -9.38 -0.82 -13.31
CA ALA A 24 -9.20 -0.89 -11.86
C ALA A 24 -9.38 -2.34 -11.39
N LEU A 25 -8.56 -2.78 -10.44
CA LEU A 25 -8.75 -4.07 -9.80
C LEU A 25 -9.96 -3.98 -8.86
N SER A 26 -10.78 -5.03 -8.83
CA SER A 26 -11.73 -5.20 -7.73
C SER A 26 -10.99 -5.33 -6.39
N ARG A 27 -11.72 -5.20 -5.27
CA ARG A 27 -11.14 -5.36 -3.92
C ARG A 27 -10.51 -6.75 -3.74
N GLU A 28 -11.18 -7.77 -4.25
CA GLU A 28 -10.76 -9.16 -4.18
C GLU A 28 -9.50 -9.39 -5.04
N GLU A 29 -9.49 -8.88 -6.27
CA GLU A 29 -8.31 -8.96 -7.14
C GLU A 29 -7.12 -8.20 -6.55
N PHE A 30 -7.35 -7.00 -6.03
CA PHE A 30 -6.33 -6.18 -5.38
C PHE A 30 -5.73 -6.91 -4.17
N ALA A 31 -6.56 -7.50 -3.31
CA ALA A 31 -6.08 -8.31 -2.19
C ALA A 31 -5.31 -9.56 -2.65
N GLU A 32 -5.77 -10.20 -3.72
CA GLU A 32 -5.14 -11.42 -4.23
C GLU A 32 -3.74 -11.17 -4.81
N VAL A 33 -3.47 -9.99 -5.37
CA VAL A 33 -2.11 -9.59 -5.80
C VAL A 33 -1.11 -9.76 -4.66
N PHE A 34 -1.42 -9.22 -3.48
CA PHE A 34 -0.49 -9.28 -2.35
C PHE A 34 -0.49 -10.63 -1.67
N LYS A 35 -1.66 -11.27 -1.51
CA LYS A 35 -1.76 -12.61 -0.92
C LYS A 35 -0.92 -13.63 -1.69
N SER A 36 -1.02 -13.65 -3.01
CA SER A 36 -0.25 -14.57 -3.85
C SER A 36 1.24 -14.21 -3.86
N SER A 37 1.58 -12.96 -4.18
CA SER A 37 2.98 -12.55 -4.37
C SER A 37 3.80 -12.56 -3.09
N LEU A 38 3.19 -12.21 -1.95
CA LEU A 38 3.89 -12.17 -0.66
C LEU A 38 3.88 -13.53 0.07
N SER A 39 3.14 -14.53 -0.43
CA SER A 39 3.12 -15.88 0.18
C SER A 39 4.46 -16.60 0.16
N VAL A 40 5.40 -16.14 -0.67
CA VAL A 40 6.79 -16.65 -0.69
C VAL A 40 7.57 -16.29 0.59
N TYR A 41 7.08 -15.33 1.38
CA TYR A 41 7.65 -14.96 2.68
C TYR A 41 6.76 -15.53 3.79
N GLU A 42 7.20 -16.62 4.42
CA GLU A 42 6.42 -17.32 5.46
C GLU A 42 6.06 -16.43 6.65
N GLN A 43 6.83 -15.37 6.88
CA GLN A 43 6.64 -14.41 7.96
C GLN A 43 5.59 -13.34 7.67
N LEU A 44 5.20 -13.16 6.40
CA LEU A 44 4.20 -12.19 5.99
C LEU A 44 2.83 -12.86 5.92
N GLN A 45 1.83 -12.23 6.54
CA GLN A 45 0.44 -12.69 6.46
C GLN A 45 -0.39 -11.62 5.81
N CYS A 46 -1.12 -11.99 4.75
CA CYS A 46 -1.98 -11.09 4.00
C CYS A 46 -3.42 -11.58 4.05
N ARG A 47 -4.37 -10.68 4.27
CA ARG A 47 -5.80 -10.98 4.13
C ARG A 47 -6.59 -9.80 3.57
N LEU A 48 -7.72 -10.12 2.93
CA LEU A 48 -8.77 -9.16 2.62
C LEU A 48 -9.43 -8.70 3.93
N VAL A 49 -9.67 -7.41 4.08
CA VAL A 49 -10.40 -6.83 5.23
C VAL A 49 -11.80 -6.37 4.83
N ASN A 50 -12.72 -6.41 5.78
CA ASN A 50 -14.08 -5.91 5.63
C ASN A 50 -14.18 -4.49 6.20
N HIS A 51 -13.75 -3.52 5.39
CA HIS A 51 -13.76 -2.11 5.77
C HIS A 51 -14.07 -1.23 4.54
N PRO A 52 -14.81 -0.10 4.68
CA PRO A 52 -15.15 0.77 3.55
C PRO A 52 -13.95 1.34 2.81
N HIS A 53 -12.91 1.74 3.55
CA HIS A 53 -11.69 2.34 3.01
C HIS A 53 -10.54 1.32 2.80
N TRP A 54 -10.12 0.62 3.87
CA TRP A 54 -9.08 -0.40 3.80
C TRP A 54 -9.51 -1.65 3.03
N THR A 55 -8.58 -2.26 2.31
CA THR A 55 -8.81 -3.46 1.49
C THR A 55 -7.94 -4.63 1.94
N VAL A 56 -6.68 -4.40 2.28
CA VAL A 56 -5.74 -5.48 2.62
C VAL A 56 -5.12 -5.23 3.98
N GLU A 57 -5.00 -6.27 4.79
CA GLU A 57 -4.15 -6.28 5.97
C GLU A 57 -2.88 -7.08 5.67
N ILE A 58 -1.74 -6.52 6.09
CA ILE A 58 -0.46 -7.20 6.11
C ILE A 58 0.09 -7.18 7.53
N LEU A 59 0.42 -8.37 8.05
CA LEU A 59 1.12 -8.56 9.31
C LEU A 59 2.56 -8.99 9.02
N PHE A 60 3.52 -8.44 9.75
CA PHE A 60 4.95 -8.68 9.53
C PHE A 60 5.76 -8.55 10.82
N PRO A 61 6.85 -9.32 10.99
CA PRO A 61 7.77 -9.14 12.10
C PRO A 61 8.66 -7.88 11.90
N THR A 62 8.56 -6.91 12.80
CA THR A 62 9.30 -5.64 12.73
C THR A 62 10.80 -5.76 12.99
N ASN A 63 11.25 -6.90 13.52
CA ASN A 63 12.66 -7.25 13.67
C ASN A 63 13.28 -7.80 12.38
N GLU A 64 12.47 -8.14 11.37
CA GLU A 64 12.95 -8.65 10.07
C GLU A 64 12.59 -7.72 8.92
N PHE A 65 11.42 -7.07 8.98
CA PHE A 65 10.94 -6.15 7.95
C PHE A 65 10.61 -4.79 8.53
N SER A 66 11.15 -3.74 7.91
CA SER A 66 10.66 -2.39 8.10
C SER A 66 9.34 -2.18 7.33
N PRO A 67 8.49 -1.24 7.75
CA PRO A 67 7.26 -0.90 7.02
C PRO A 67 7.54 -0.51 5.57
N GLN A 68 8.64 0.22 5.31
CA GLN A 68 9.04 0.58 3.96
C GLN A 68 9.42 -0.66 3.12
N GLN A 69 10.16 -1.62 3.69
CA GLN A 69 10.51 -2.86 2.98
C GLN A 69 9.26 -3.65 2.56
N VAL A 70 8.25 -3.73 3.44
CA VAL A 70 6.96 -4.33 3.08
C VAL A 70 6.29 -3.55 1.96
N GLY A 71 6.31 -2.21 2.02
CA GLY A 71 5.82 -1.34 0.95
C GLY A 71 6.53 -1.57 -0.39
N GLU A 72 7.85 -1.77 -0.39
CA GLU A 72 8.62 -2.10 -1.60
C GLU A 72 8.21 -3.43 -2.22
N LEU A 73 7.92 -4.43 -1.38
CA LEU A 73 7.40 -5.72 -1.84
C LEU A 73 6.00 -5.56 -2.46
N CYS A 74 5.13 -4.76 -1.83
CA CYS A 74 3.81 -4.43 -2.39
C CYS A 74 3.92 -3.73 -3.76
N ALA A 75 4.82 -2.74 -3.88
CA ALA A 75 5.02 -2.02 -5.13
C ALA A 75 5.44 -2.98 -6.26
N LYS A 76 6.40 -3.86 -5.98
CA LYS A 76 6.89 -4.88 -6.92
C LYS A 76 5.78 -5.85 -7.34
N ALA A 77 5.02 -6.37 -6.37
CA ALA A 77 3.91 -7.28 -6.63
C ALA A 77 2.85 -6.67 -7.57
N LEU A 78 2.46 -5.42 -7.34
CA LEU A 78 1.48 -4.75 -8.20
C LEU A 78 2.06 -4.43 -9.58
N ALA A 79 3.32 -4.01 -9.65
CA ALA A 79 4.00 -3.78 -10.93
C ALA A 79 4.06 -5.05 -11.78
N GLU A 80 4.38 -6.19 -11.16
CA GLU A 80 4.40 -7.50 -11.81
C GLU A 80 3.01 -7.92 -12.29
N LYS A 81 1.97 -7.73 -11.47
CA LYS A 81 0.57 -7.95 -11.88
C LYS A 81 0.21 -7.13 -13.12
N ARG A 82 0.58 -5.85 -13.19
CA ARG A 82 0.27 -5.01 -14.35
C ARG A 82 1.06 -5.41 -15.59
N ARG A 83 2.33 -5.79 -15.45
CA ARG A 83 3.12 -6.35 -16.56
C ARG A 83 2.54 -7.66 -17.09
N SER A 84 2.03 -8.52 -16.21
CA SER A 84 1.43 -9.81 -16.64
C SER A 84 0.12 -9.64 -17.41
N GLN A 85 -0.52 -8.46 -17.37
CA GLN A 85 -1.73 -8.15 -18.14
C GLN A 85 -1.44 -7.80 -19.61
N GLN A 86 -0.18 -7.89 -20.07
CA GLN A 86 0.23 -7.61 -21.46
C GLN A 86 -0.19 -6.22 -21.95
N LEU A 87 -0.26 -5.26 -21.03
CA LEU A 87 -0.48 -3.84 -21.34
C LEU A 87 0.71 -3.31 -22.16
N SER A 88 0.48 -2.34 -23.04
CA SER A 88 1.58 -1.63 -23.68
C SER A 88 2.38 -0.88 -22.60
N ALA A 89 3.71 -0.79 -22.75
CA ALA A 89 4.57 -0.15 -21.74
C ALA A 89 4.08 1.27 -21.37
N GLU A 90 3.60 2.01 -22.36
CA GLU A 90 3.05 3.37 -22.23
C GLU A 90 1.77 3.47 -21.39
N THR A 91 1.07 2.34 -21.18
CA THR A 91 -0.20 2.28 -20.43
C THR A 91 -0.05 1.69 -19.03
N ILE A 92 1.15 1.21 -18.67
CA ILE A 92 1.40 0.70 -17.33
C ILE A 92 1.51 1.89 -16.37
N PRO A 93 0.63 2.01 -15.37
CA PRO A 93 0.65 3.14 -14.46
C PRO A 93 1.91 3.13 -13.60
N GLN A 94 2.37 4.32 -13.22
CA GLN A 94 3.32 4.47 -12.14
C GLN A 94 2.66 4.06 -10.83
N ILE A 95 3.45 3.46 -9.95
CA ILE A 95 2.98 2.97 -8.65
C ILE A 95 3.65 3.76 -7.55
N LEU A 96 2.85 4.28 -6.61
CA LEU A 96 3.33 4.87 -5.37
C LEU A 96 2.81 4.08 -4.18
N ILE A 97 3.64 3.86 -3.18
CA ILE A 97 3.22 3.32 -1.88
C ILE A 97 3.51 4.38 -0.82
N LEU A 98 2.45 4.98 -0.30
CA LEU A 98 2.52 6.12 0.61
C LEU A 98 2.07 5.68 1.99
N GLY A 99 3.02 5.52 2.91
CA GLY A 99 2.74 5.02 4.26
C GLY A 99 2.80 6.11 5.31
N GLY A 100 1.89 6.03 6.28
CA GLY A 100 1.92 6.84 7.50
C GLY A 100 1.45 6.04 8.71
N ILE A 101 2.21 6.13 9.81
CA ILE A 101 1.79 5.52 11.07
C ILE A 101 0.62 6.31 11.67
N LYS A 102 -0.39 5.60 12.16
CA LYS A 102 -1.52 6.20 12.85
C LYS A 102 -1.11 6.56 14.28
N THR A 103 -1.27 7.81 14.65
CA THR A 103 -0.99 8.30 16.02
C THR A 103 -2.25 8.73 16.77
N THR A 104 -3.38 8.86 16.06
CA THR A 104 -4.67 9.26 16.64
C THR A 104 -5.57 8.05 16.88
N PRO A 105 -6.59 8.17 17.76
CA PRO A 105 -7.57 7.09 17.98
C PRO A 105 -8.21 6.59 16.67
N PRO A 106 -8.68 5.32 16.64
CA PRO A 106 -9.37 4.77 15.48
C PRO A 106 -10.68 5.53 15.23
N THR A 107 -11.13 5.54 13.98
CA THR A 107 -12.38 6.22 13.58
C THR A 107 -13.63 5.38 13.83
N SER A 108 -13.47 4.10 14.20
CA SER A 108 -14.56 3.18 14.53
C SER A 108 -14.05 2.01 15.37
N ASP A 109 -14.97 1.27 15.97
CA ASP A 109 -14.69 0.06 16.77
C ASP A 109 -14.49 -1.21 15.93
N SER A 110 -14.41 -1.08 14.58
CA SER A 110 -14.19 -2.22 13.70
C SER A 110 -12.80 -2.85 13.95
N PRO A 111 -12.67 -4.18 13.98
CA PRO A 111 -11.36 -4.84 14.07
C PRO A 111 -10.46 -4.50 12.87
N ASP A 112 -11.07 -4.14 11.73
CA ASP A 112 -10.40 -3.76 10.49
C ASP A 112 -10.18 -2.23 10.38
N ALA A 113 -10.46 -1.47 11.44
CA ALA A 113 -10.09 -0.07 11.53
C ALA A 113 -8.60 0.10 11.81
N LEU A 114 -8.00 1.16 11.24
CA LEU A 114 -6.62 1.52 11.48
C LEU A 114 -6.44 2.01 12.93
N GLN A 115 -5.64 1.27 13.70
CA GLN A 115 -5.37 1.54 15.12
C GLN A 115 -4.09 2.36 15.30
N PRO A 116 -3.95 3.11 16.40
CA PRO A 116 -2.68 3.72 16.78
C PRO A 116 -1.51 2.72 16.73
N GLY A 117 -0.37 3.14 16.18
CA GLY A 117 0.81 2.30 15.98
C GLY A 117 0.81 1.46 14.69
N ASN A 118 -0.34 1.33 14.01
CA ASN A 118 -0.42 0.64 12.72
C ASN A 118 -0.14 1.60 11.56
N TRP A 119 0.22 1.04 10.42
CA TRP A 119 0.48 1.78 9.19
C TRP A 119 -0.75 1.82 8.30
N GLY A 120 -1.23 3.03 8.00
CA GLY A 120 -2.16 3.26 6.89
C GLY A 120 -1.35 3.53 5.63
N VAL A 121 -1.64 2.80 4.56
CA VAL A 121 -0.86 2.88 3.32
C VAL A 121 -1.76 3.03 2.13
N ASP A 122 -1.54 4.11 1.37
CA ASP A 122 -2.21 4.32 0.09
C ASP A 122 -1.35 3.71 -1.02
N VAL A 123 -1.90 2.70 -1.69
CA VAL A 123 -1.32 2.11 -2.89
C VAL A 123 -1.92 2.84 -4.09
N VAL A 124 -1.12 3.71 -4.69
CA VAL A 124 -1.54 4.58 -5.78
C VAL A 124 -1.13 4.00 -7.11
N GLU A 125 -2.05 3.95 -8.06
CA GLU A 125 -1.76 3.78 -9.49
C GLU A 125 -2.10 5.09 -10.19
N THR A 126 -1.16 5.66 -10.93
CA THR A 126 -1.32 6.98 -11.56
C THR A 126 -0.49 7.09 -12.85
N PRO A 127 -0.92 7.88 -13.85
CA PRO A 127 -0.07 8.15 -15.02
C PRO A 127 1.19 8.95 -14.67
N SER A 128 1.18 9.73 -13.59
CA SER A 128 2.34 10.53 -13.16
C SER A 128 2.40 10.64 -11.65
N GLY A 129 3.39 9.97 -11.06
CA GLY A 129 3.63 10.00 -9.62
C GLY A 129 3.94 11.41 -9.11
N GLU A 130 4.72 12.18 -9.87
CA GLU A 130 5.05 13.57 -9.52
C GLU A 130 3.80 14.45 -9.47
N ALA A 131 2.96 14.41 -10.52
CA ALA A 131 1.73 15.20 -10.56
C ALA A 131 0.77 14.81 -9.43
N PHE A 132 0.67 13.51 -9.14
CA PHE A 132 -0.14 13.00 -8.03
C PHE A 132 0.36 13.53 -6.68
N LEU A 133 1.67 13.42 -6.41
CA LEU A 133 2.28 13.89 -5.16
C LEU A 133 2.11 15.40 -4.97
N GLN A 134 2.25 16.19 -6.04
CA GLN A 134 1.98 17.63 -6.02
C GLN A 134 0.51 17.92 -5.71
N LYS A 135 -0.43 17.21 -6.36
CA LYS A 135 -1.89 17.36 -6.18
C LYS A 135 -2.32 17.13 -4.73
N ILE A 136 -1.72 16.16 -4.04
CA ILE A 136 -2.01 15.88 -2.62
C ILE A 136 -1.15 16.70 -1.65
N ALA A 137 -0.29 17.59 -2.16
CA ALA A 137 0.69 18.33 -1.37
C ALA A 137 1.50 17.44 -0.42
N TRP A 138 2.01 16.31 -0.95
CA TRP A 138 2.70 15.28 -0.15
C TRP A 138 3.84 15.86 0.68
N ASP A 139 4.72 16.64 0.06
CA ASP A 139 5.90 17.22 0.74
C ASP A 139 5.49 18.12 1.91
N ASN A 140 4.44 18.93 1.75
CA ASN A 140 3.90 19.76 2.83
C ASN A 140 3.30 18.90 3.95
N THR A 141 2.65 17.80 3.59
CA THR A 141 2.01 16.86 4.53
C THR A 141 3.03 16.12 5.39
N ILE A 142 4.19 15.78 4.83
CA ILE A 142 5.24 15.05 5.54
C ILE A 142 6.28 15.96 6.23
N ALA A 143 6.39 17.24 5.85
CA ALA A 143 7.39 18.16 6.41
C ALA A 143 7.32 18.31 7.94
N GLN A 144 6.15 18.11 8.53
CA GLN A 144 5.92 18.20 9.98
C GLN A 144 5.93 16.84 10.70
N LYS A 145 6.15 15.75 9.95
CA LYS A 145 6.10 14.39 10.49
C LYS A 145 7.51 13.87 10.78
N PRO A 146 7.69 13.09 11.87
CA PRO A 146 8.93 12.36 12.09
C PRO A 146 9.28 11.47 10.90
N ALA A 147 10.56 11.39 10.53
CA ALA A 147 11.00 10.63 9.35
C ALA A 147 10.68 9.12 9.45
N ASP A 148 10.60 8.58 10.66
CA ASP A 148 10.24 7.19 10.97
C ASP A 148 8.72 6.94 11.03
N SER A 149 7.92 8.00 10.87
CA SER A 149 6.45 7.94 10.92
C SER A 149 5.78 7.92 9.55
N VAL A 150 6.56 8.07 8.49
CA VAL A 150 6.12 8.05 7.08
C VAL A 150 7.12 7.33 6.21
N PHE A 151 6.67 6.75 5.11
CA PHE A 151 7.55 6.27 4.06
C PHE A 151 6.92 6.47 2.68
N LYS A 152 7.76 6.47 1.65
CA LYS A 152 7.36 6.56 0.25
C LYS A 152 8.17 5.58 -0.58
N VAL A 153 7.49 4.81 -1.41
CA VAL A 153 8.10 3.99 -2.46
C VAL A 153 7.52 4.41 -3.79
N GLU A 154 8.37 4.51 -4.82
CA GLU A 154 7.94 4.85 -6.18
C GLU A 154 8.51 3.82 -7.16
N ILE A 155 7.65 3.28 -8.02
CA ILE A 155 8.07 2.52 -9.20
C ILE A 155 7.63 3.31 -10.43
N LYS A 156 8.63 3.80 -11.17
CA LYS A 156 8.45 4.30 -12.52
C LYS A 156 8.41 3.10 -13.46
N THR A 157 7.36 3.01 -14.25
CA THR A 157 7.29 2.07 -15.37
C THR A 157 8.13 2.65 -16.51
N ALA A 158 9.02 1.83 -17.05
CA ALA A 158 10.00 2.19 -18.08
C ALA A 158 9.43 2.02 -19.48
#